data_AF-A0A1A8TGF5-F1
#
_entry.id   AF-A0A1A8TGF5-F1
#
_cell.length_a   1.000
_cell.length_b   1.000
_cell.length_c   1.000
_cell.angle_alpha   90.00
_cell.angle_beta   90.00
_cell.angle_gamma   90.00
#
_symmetry.space_group_name_H-M   'P 1'
#
loop_
_entity.id
_entity.type
_entity.pdbx_description
1 polymer ?
#
loop_
_entity_poly.entity_id
_entity_poly.type
_entity_poly.pdbx_seq_one_letter_code
_entity_poly.pdbx_strand_id
1 'polypeptide(L)'
;MEDIKVLVTGQKRGVPKKEKRWMGRRNSVEPIIGHLKSDGKFRRCFLKGILGDAMNVILSACGQNLRKLLKWLYCAHYFGQFLRPLWLKITFLLGRPKNSMALLV
;
A
#
# COMPACT_ATOMS: atom_id res chain seq x y z
N MET A 1 17.77 -39.16 1.11
CA MET A 1 18.01 -37.72 1.31
C MET A 1 17.20 -37.01 0.26
N GLU A 2 16.18 -36.25 0.63
CA GLU A 2 15.38 -35.50 -0.35
C GLU A 2 16.23 -34.37 -0.95
N ASP A 3 16.21 -34.23 -2.28
CA ASP A 3 16.88 -33.12 -2.96
C ASP A 3 16.20 -31.80 -2.59
N ILE A 4 16.84 -31.02 -1.70
CA ILE A 4 16.38 -29.68 -1.35
C ILE A 4 16.66 -28.76 -2.54
N LYS A 5 15.62 -28.43 -3.30
CA LYS A 5 15.71 -27.49 -4.42
C LYS A 5 15.88 -26.06 -3.92
N VAL A 6 17.13 -25.58 -3.88
CA VAL A 6 17.46 -24.17 -3.56
C VAL A 6 17.20 -23.29 -4.79
N LEU A 7 16.44 -22.22 -4.61
CA LEU A 7 16.19 -21.20 -5.65
C LEU A 7 16.91 -19.91 -5.28
N VAL A 8 17.69 -19.38 -6.22
CA VAL A 8 18.48 -18.16 -6.00
C VAL A 8 17.73 -16.92 -6.49
N THR A 9 17.91 -15.79 -5.81
CA THR A 9 17.33 -14.51 -6.21
C THR A 9 17.78 -14.13 -7.63
N GLY A 10 16.85 -13.63 -8.45
CA GLY A 10 17.14 -13.28 -9.85
C GLY A 10 17.16 -14.44 -10.85
N GLN A 11 16.96 -15.69 -10.40
CA GLN A 11 16.88 -16.85 -11.28
C GLN A 11 15.69 -16.75 -12.25
N LYS A 12 15.96 -16.78 -13.56
CA LYS A 12 14.92 -16.61 -14.61
C LYS A 12 14.33 -17.94 -15.10
N ARG A 13 15.09 -19.04 -15.06
CA ARG A 13 14.73 -20.36 -15.62
C ARG A 13 14.56 -21.40 -14.52
N GLY A 14 13.66 -22.37 -14.70
CA GLY A 14 13.44 -23.47 -13.75
C GLY A 14 12.71 -23.11 -12.44
N VAL A 15 12.18 -21.88 -12.35
CA VAL A 15 11.43 -21.37 -11.21
C VAL A 15 9.93 -21.60 -11.41
N PRO A 16 9.25 -22.30 -10.48
CA PRO A 16 7.80 -22.44 -10.52
C PRO A 16 7.09 -21.08 -10.46
N LYS A 17 5.91 -20.97 -11.08
CA LYS A 17 5.11 -19.71 -11.09
C LYS A 17 4.82 -19.20 -9.67
N LYS A 18 4.58 -20.11 -8.72
CA LYS A 18 4.36 -19.80 -7.31
C LYS A 18 5.58 -19.10 -6.71
N GLU A 19 6.74 -19.75 -6.72
CA GLU A 19 8.01 -19.18 -6.23
C GLU A 19 8.37 -17.86 -6.92
N LYS A 20 8.12 -17.73 -8.23
CA LYS A 20 8.32 -16.47 -8.96
C LYS A 20 7.48 -15.32 -8.39
N ARG A 21 6.21 -15.59 -8.01
CA ARG A 21 5.33 -14.61 -7.36
C ARG A 21 5.83 -14.23 -5.96
N TRP A 22 6.32 -15.20 -5.18
CA TRP A 22 6.89 -14.95 -3.85
C TRP A 22 8.17 -14.12 -3.93
N MET A 23 9.06 -14.42 -4.89
CA MET A 23 10.26 -13.61 -5.13
C MET A 23 9.90 -12.17 -5.54
N GLY A 24 8.91 -11.98 -6.42
CA GLY A 24 8.43 -10.64 -6.77
C GLY A 24 7.91 -9.85 -5.57
N ARG A 25 7.19 -10.50 -4.65
CA ARG A 25 6.73 -9.87 -3.39
C ARG A 25 7.91 -9.52 -2.47
N ARG A 26 8.93 -10.38 -2.37
CA ARG A 26 10.14 -10.12 -1.57
C ARG A 26 10.86 -8.87 -2.02
N ASN A 27 11.02 -8.67 -3.33
CA ASN A 27 11.67 -7.46 -3.87
C ASN A 27 11.00 -6.16 -3.42
N SER A 28 9.68 -6.15 -3.19
CA SER A 28 8.96 -4.97 -2.67
C SER A 28 9.07 -4.83 -1.14
N VAL A 29 9.37 -5.91 -0.42
CA VAL A 29 9.48 -5.95 1.04
C VAL A 29 10.91 -5.65 1.52
N GLU A 30 11.93 -6.10 0.79
CA GLU A 30 13.34 -5.88 1.12
C GLU A 30 13.69 -4.39 1.33
N PRO A 31 13.25 -3.45 0.48
CA PRO A 31 13.46 -2.02 0.72
C PRO A 31 12.81 -1.54 2.02
N ILE A 32 11.61 -2.05 2.35
CA ILE A 32 10.90 -1.68 3.59
C ILE A 32 11.67 -2.19 4.82
N ILE A 33 12.21 -3.41 4.76
CA ILE A 33 13.07 -3.96 5.81
C ILE A 33 14.38 -3.16 5.90
N GLY A 34 14.97 -2.78 4.76
CA GLY A 34 16.14 -1.92 4.70
C GLY A 34 15.90 -0.56 5.36
N HIS A 35 14.80 0.11 5.03
CA HIS A 35 14.38 1.36 5.68
C HIS A 35 14.10 1.16 7.17
N LEU A 36 13.48 0.05 7.59
CA LEU A 36 13.32 -0.26 9.01
C LEU A 36 14.68 -0.45 9.71
N LYS A 37 15.64 -1.10 9.07
CA LYS A 37 16.98 -1.30 9.64
C LYS A 37 17.79 0.01 9.71
N SER A 38 17.71 0.84 8.68
CA SER A 38 18.48 2.08 8.53
C SER A 38 17.83 3.28 9.23
N ASP A 39 16.55 3.53 8.96
CA ASP A 39 15.82 4.74 9.34
C ASP A 39 15.00 4.60 10.62
N GLY A 40 14.77 3.39 11.16
CA GLY A 40 13.85 3.26 12.29
C GLY A 40 13.84 1.99 13.15
N LYS A 41 14.16 2.19 14.44
CA LYS A 41 13.74 1.35 15.60
C LYS A 41 14.29 -0.08 15.68
N PHE A 42 14.81 -0.68 14.61
CA PHE A 42 15.44 -2.01 14.69
C PHE A 42 16.85 -1.97 15.28
N ARG A 43 17.57 -0.85 15.12
CA ARG A 43 18.96 -0.73 15.61
C ARG A 43 19.06 -0.50 17.12
N ARG A 44 17.99 -0.04 17.77
CA ARG A 44 17.93 0.22 19.22
C ARG A 44 16.59 -0.27 19.77
N CYS A 45 16.65 -1.35 20.54
CA CYS A 45 15.53 -1.80 21.34
C CYS A 45 15.70 -1.30 22.78
N PHE A 46 14.68 -0.63 23.32
CA PHE A 46 14.66 -0.16 24.71
C PHE A 46 13.92 -1.13 25.64
N LEU A 47 13.35 -2.22 25.08
CA LEU A 47 12.69 -3.25 25.86
C LEU A 47 13.71 -4.28 26.33
N LYS A 48 13.48 -4.86 27.52
CA LYS A 48 14.41 -5.83 28.12
C LYS A 48 14.34 -7.19 27.41
N GLY A 49 15.51 -7.69 27.03
CA GLY A 49 15.72 -9.06 26.58
C GLY A 49 15.15 -9.41 25.20
N ILE A 50 15.27 -10.68 24.85
CA ILE A 50 14.92 -11.22 23.51
C ILE A 50 13.43 -11.03 23.19
N LEU A 51 12.56 -11.15 24.20
CA LEU A 51 11.14 -10.89 24.03
C LEU A 51 10.87 -9.43 23.65
N GLY A 52 11.59 -8.50 24.28
CA GLY A 52 11.53 -7.08 23.96
C GLY A 52 11.95 -6.78 22.52
N ASP A 53 13.03 -7.42 22.06
CA ASP A 53 13.50 -7.30 20.68
C ASP A 53 12.45 -7.80 19.67
N ALA A 54 11.85 -8.96 19.93
CA ALA A 54 10.79 -9.50 19.08
C ALA A 54 9.57 -8.57 19.03
N MET A 55 9.13 -8.05 20.19
CA MET A 55 8.01 -7.11 20.27
C MET A 55 8.31 -5.80 19.54
N ASN A 56 9.52 -5.26 19.66
CA ASN A 56 9.93 -4.04 18.97
C ASN A 56 9.91 -4.20 17.44
N VAL A 57 10.32 -5.38 16.93
CA VAL A 57 10.23 -5.72 15.51
C VAL A 57 8.78 -5.74 15.03
N ILE A 58 7.91 -6.45 15.75
CA ILE A 58 6.48 -6.58 15.42
C ILE A 58 5.79 -5.21 15.46
N LEU A 59 6.00 -4.42 16.51
CA LEU A 59 5.38 -3.12 16.69
C LEU A 59 5.84 -2.12 15.62
N SER A 60 7.12 -2.14 15.26
CA SER A 60 7.66 -1.30 14.20
C SER A 60 7.09 -1.67 12.83
N ALA A 61 6.93 -2.97 12.54
CA ALA A 61 6.27 -3.42 11.31
C ALA A 61 4.78 -3.00 11.28
N CYS A 62 4.06 -3.14 12.40
CA CYS A 62 2.69 -2.65 12.55
C CYS A 62 2.59 -1.14 12.29
N GLY A 63 3.51 -0.35 12.88
CA GLY A 63 3.55 1.10 12.69
C GLY A 63 3.78 1.52 11.23
N GLN A 64 4.55 0.77 10.45
CA GLN A 64 4.69 1.02 9.01
C GLN A 64 3.38 0.77 8.24
N ASN A 65 2.65 -0.29 8.58
CA ASN A 65 1.34 -0.57 7.98
C ASN A 65 0.33 0.53 8.33
N LEU A 66 0.30 0.97 9.60
CA LEU A 66 -0.57 2.05 10.04
C LEU A 66 -0.25 3.37 9.31
N ARG A 67 1.03 3.68 9.10
CA ARG A 67 1.44 4.88 8.33
C ARG A 67 0.95 4.83 6.88
N LYS A 68 0.90 3.65 6.25
CA LYS A 68 0.30 3.49 4.91
C LYS A 68 -1.22 3.72 4.94
N LEU A 69 -1.90 3.16 5.94
CA LEU A 69 -3.35 3.37 6.10
C LEU A 69 -3.69 4.84 6.30
N LEU A 70 -2.97 5.54 7.17
CA LEU A 70 -3.17 6.97 7.41
C LEU A 70 -2.93 7.82 6.15
N LYS A 71 -1.88 7.51 5.38
CA LYS A 71 -1.64 8.17 4.08
C LYS A 71 -2.79 7.94 3.10
N TRP A 72 -3.34 6.74 3.06
CA TRP A 72 -4.47 6.42 2.19
C TRP A 72 -5.74 7.16 2.62
N LEU A 73 -6.07 7.19 3.91
CA LEU A 73 -7.21 7.93 4.44
C LEU A 73 -7.09 9.43 4.18
N TYR A 74 -5.90 10.00 4.39
CA TYR A 74 -5.62 11.39 4.06
C TYR A 74 -5.84 11.63 2.55
N CYS A 75 -5.16 10.88 1.68
CA CYS A 75 -5.30 11.01 0.23
C CYS A 75 -6.75 10.87 -0.24
N ALA A 76 -7.48 9.87 0.24
CA ALA A 76 -8.88 9.63 -0.10
C ALA A 76 -9.77 10.82 0.29
N HIS A 77 -9.51 11.43 1.44
CA HIS A 77 -10.23 12.63 1.89
C HIS A 77 -9.99 13.83 0.96
N TYR A 78 -8.73 14.17 0.65
CA TYR A 78 -8.43 15.28 -0.28
C TYR A 78 -8.94 15.00 -1.70
N PHE A 79 -8.82 13.76 -2.16
CA PHE A 79 -9.31 13.35 -3.47
C PHE A 79 -10.83 13.45 -3.57
N GLY A 80 -11.56 13.04 -2.52
CA GLY A 80 -13.01 13.21 -2.45
C GLY A 80 -13.46 14.67 -2.43
N GLN A 81 -12.74 15.54 -1.71
CA GLN A 81 -13.00 16.99 -1.73
C GLN A 81 -12.80 17.59 -3.13
N PHE A 82 -11.79 17.12 -3.86
CA PHE A 82 -11.52 17.59 -5.22
C PHE A 82 -12.57 17.10 -6.24
N LEU A 83 -13.03 15.85 -6.14
CA LEU A 83 -13.99 15.27 -7.07
C LEU A 83 -15.45 15.69 -6.83
N ARG A 84 -15.84 16.00 -5.58
CA ARG A 84 -17.21 16.46 -5.26
C ARG A 84 -17.69 17.64 -6.11
N PRO A 85 -16.96 18.76 -6.25
CA PRO A 85 -17.44 19.91 -7.03
C PRO A 85 -17.51 19.60 -8.53
N LEU A 86 -16.59 18.78 -9.05
CA LEU A 86 -16.61 18.35 -10.45
C LEU A 86 -17.86 17.50 -10.75
N TRP A 87 -18.19 16.58 -9.86
CA TRP A 87 -19.36 15.72 -9.98
C TRP A 87 -20.67 16.52 -9.90
N LEU A 88 -20.77 17.45 -8.94
CA LEU A 88 -21.93 18.36 -8.81
C LEU A 88 -22.14 19.24 -10.06
N LYS A 89 -21.05 19.69 -10.68
CA LYS A 89 -21.10 20.49 -11.92
C LYS A 89 -21.58 19.66 -13.11
N ILE A 90 -21.16 18.41 -13.23
CA ILE A 90 -21.61 17.47 -14.27
C ILE A 90 -23.10 17.15 -14.11
N THR A 91 -23.55 16.82 -12.90
CA THR A 91 -24.98 16.54 -12.64
C THR A 91 -25.85 17.77 -12.90
N PHE A 92 -25.35 18.97 -12.57
CA PHE A 92 -26.05 20.23 -12.87
C PHE A 92 -26.16 20.51 -14.38
N LEU A 93 -25.11 20.20 -15.15
CA LEU A 93 -25.12 20.34 -16.62
C LEU A 93 -26.03 19.31 -17.30
N LEU A 94 -26.10 18.08 -16.77
CA LEU A 94 -26.99 17.02 -17.27
C LEU A 94 -28.45 17.22 -16.84
N GLY A 95 -28.71 17.97 -15.77
CA GLY A 95 -30.05 18.28 -15.26
C GLY A 95 -30.74 19.49 -15.90
N ARG A 96 -30.13 20.14 -16.91
CA ARG A 96 -30.77 21.25 -17.66
C ARG A 96 -31.89 20.69 -18.55
N PRO A 97 -33.18 21.00 -18.29
CA PRO A 97 -34.25 20.63 -19.21
C PRO A 97 -34.06 21.38 -20.54
N LYS A 98 -34.05 20.65 -21.67
CA LYS A 98 -33.93 21.20 -23.03
C LYS A 98 -35.23 21.85 -23.54
N ASN A 99 -36.22 22.07 -22.68
CA ASN A 99 -37.59 22.35 -23.10
C ASN A 99 -38.05 23.72 -22.59
N SER A 100 -37.26 24.78 -22.79
CA SER A 100 -37.69 26.16 -22.54
C SER A 100 -38.20 26.86 -23.80
N MET A 101 -38.64 26.09 -24.80
CA MET A 101 -39.20 26.57 -26.08
C MET A 101 -40.59 26.00 -26.38
N ALA A 102 -41.23 25.34 -25.42
CA ALA A 102 -42.58 24.74 -25.58
C ALA A 102 -43.69 25.53 -24.83
N LEU A 103 -43.40 26.75 -24.35
CA LEU A 103 -44.34 27.61 -23.60
C LEU A 103 -44.62 28.96 -24.30
N LEU A 104 -44.39 29.04 -25.62
CA LEU A 104 -44.59 30.26 -26.42
C LEU A 104 -45.46 30.03 -27.69
N VAL A 105 -46.37 29.06 -27.65
CA VAL A 105 -47.48 28.95 -28.63
C VAL A 105 -48.79 28.81 -27.87
#